data_AF-A0A4S4A489-F1
#
_entry.id   AF-A0A4S4A489-F1
#
_cell.length_a   1.000
_cell.length_b   1.000
_cell.length_c   1.000
_cell.angle_alpha   90.00
_cell.angle_beta   90.00
_cell.angle_gamma   90.00
#
_symmetry.space_group_name_H-M   'P 1'
#
loop_
_entity.id
_entity.type
_entity.pdbx_description
1 polymer ?
#
loop_
_entity_poly.entity_id
_entity_poly.type
_entity_poly.pdbx_seq_one_letter_code
_entity_poly.pdbx_strand_id
1 'polypeptide(L)'
;MNHGEINKEVTERLKQIYAPYFDSEYLDQNLEVPRIYTDNVQKLDVGDLYSLSRALSNTESWTKMFDDEFLERRDANQLTKNDKLFLVIGEWGSHHEFLLCCDKSSEDFAKIFDFNDAHPWCGHHNEVEWADFREFLKEDFKIDLE
;
A
#
# COMPACT_ATOMS: atom_id res chain seq x y z
N MET A 1 3.24 11.54 -19.93
CA MET A 1 4.28 11.24 -18.93
C MET A 1 4.82 9.86 -19.20
N ASN A 2 6.13 9.68 -19.05
CA ASN A 2 6.77 8.37 -19.07
C ASN A 2 6.36 7.59 -17.81
N HIS A 3 6.14 6.28 -17.91
CA HIS A 3 5.86 5.38 -16.78
C HIS A 3 6.80 5.57 -15.58
N GLY A 4 8.09 5.80 -15.82
CA GLY A 4 9.08 6.08 -14.77
C GLY A 4 8.85 7.41 -14.04
N GLU A 5 8.29 8.42 -14.69
CA GLU A 5 7.96 9.70 -14.06
C GLU A 5 6.75 9.55 -13.14
N ILE A 6 5.73 8.81 -13.59
CA ILE A 6 4.51 8.53 -12.80
C ILE A 6 4.88 7.75 -11.53
N ASN A 7 5.68 6.68 -11.67
CA ASN A 7 6.08 5.88 -10.52
C ASN A 7 6.85 6.71 -9.48
N LYS A 8 7.76 7.57 -9.95
CA LYS A 8 8.49 8.48 -9.08
C LYS A 8 7.55 9.47 -8.37
N GLU A 9 6.62 10.07 -9.09
CA GLU A 9 5.64 10.99 -8.51
C GLU A 9 4.80 10.32 -7.42
N VAL A 10 4.27 9.13 -7.68
CA VAL A 10 3.47 8.38 -6.70
C VAL A 10 4.32 8.03 -5.47
N THR A 11 5.56 7.59 -5.67
CA THR A 11 6.48 7.26 -4.56
C THR A 11 6.80 8.48 -3.71
N GLU A 12 7.07 9.65 -4.32
CA GLU A 12 7.32 10.90 -3.58
C GLU A 12 6.07 11.38 -2.82
N ARG A 13 4.88 11.22 -3.40
CA ARG A 13 3.62 11.54 -2.70
C ARG A 13 3.38 10.60 -1.52
N LEU A 14 3.66 9.31 -1.70
CA LEU A 14 3.57 8.32 -0.61
C LEU A 14 4.58 8.62 0.50
N LYS A 15 5.78 9.09 0.14
CA LYS A 15 6.80 9.54 1.10
C LYS A 15 6.30 10.69 1.96
N GLN A 16 5.58 11.65 1.37
CA GLN A 16 4.98 12.76 2.11
C GLN A 16 3.90 12.29 3.10
N ILE A 17 3.10 11.29 2.72
CA ILE A 17 2.09 10.69 3.62
C ILE A 17 2.77 10.05 4.83
N TYR A 18 3.89 9.35 4.62
CA TYR A 18 4.57 8.61 5.70
C TYR A 18 5.58 9.42 6.52
N ALA A 19 5.95 10.62 6.08
CA ALA A 19 6.92 11.49 6.76
C ALA A 19 6.61 11.82 8.25
N PRO A 20 5.33 11.87 8.71
CA PRO A 20 5.03 12.03 10.15
C PRO A 20 5.31 10.79 11.00
N TYR A 21 5.43 9.61 10.38
CA TYR A 21 5.44 8.32 11.06
C TYR A 21 6.83 7.69 11.12
N PHE A 22 7.62 7.83 10.05
CA PHE A 22 8.95 7.26 9.89
C PHE A 22 10.00 8.35 9.65
N ASP A 23 11.24 8.09 10.02
CA ASP A 23 12.34 9.01 9.73
C ASP A 23 12.65 9.06 8.23
N SER A 24 13.21 10.20 7.80
CA SER A 24 13.47 10.43 6.37
C SER A 24 14.47 9.44 5.78
N GLU A 25 15.46 8.99 6.56
CA GLU A 25 16.48 8.05 6.08
C GLU A 25 15.86 6.68 5.79
N TYR A 26 15.00 6.19 6.69
CA TYR A 26 14.22 4.97 6.48
C TYR A 26 13.37 5.07 5.22
N LEU A 27 12.64 6.18 5.05
CA LEU A 27 11.81 6.38 3.86
C LEU A 27 12.62 6.43 2.57
N ASP A 28 13.76 7.10 2.56
CA ASP A 28 14.65 7.18 1.39
C ASP A 28 15.24 5.83 0.99
N GLN A 29 15.55 4.97 1.97
CA GLN A 29 16.14 3.67 1.73
C GLN A 29 15.09 2.62 1.35
N ASN A 30 13.93 2.65 2.01
CA ASN A 30 13.01 1.52 2.02
C ASN A 30 11.69 1.77 1.28
N LEU A 31 11.25 3.01 1.09
CA LEU A 31 9.98 3.25 0.39
C LEU A 31 10.13 3.16 -1.13
N GLU A 32 9.38 2.26 -1.75
CA GLU A 32 9.27 2.17 -3.21
C GLU A 32 7.90 1.64 -3.62
N VAL A 33 7.22 2.32 -4.55
CA VAL A 33 5.99 1.77 -5.14
C VAL A 33 6.39 0.80 -6.27
N PRO A 34 6.00 -0.48 -6.20
CA PRO A 34 6.33 -1.45 -7.24
C PRO A 34 5.86 -1.00 -8.62
N ARG A 35 6.79 -0.91 -9.59
CA ARG A 35 6.46 -0.45 -10.95
C ARG A 35 5.37 -1.27 -11.64
N ILE A 36 5.29 -2.56 -11.34
CA ILE A 36 4.26 -3.43 -11.92
C ILE A 36 2.85 -2.91 -11.64
N TYR A 37 2.63 -2.27 -10.49
CA TYR A 37 1.38 -1.60 -10.14
C TYR A 37 1.16 -0.34 -10.98
N THR A 38 2.07 0.63 -10.90
CA THR A 38 1.90 1.92 -11.59
C THR A 38 1.84 1.81 -13.11
N ASP A 39 2.48 0.78 -13.68
CA ASP A 39 2.51 0.55 -15.12
C ASP A 39 1.25 -0.16 -15.63
N ASN A 40 0.44 -0.77 -14.75
CA ASN A 40 -0.70 -1.61 -15.15
C ASN A 40 -2.02 -1.28 -14.46
N VAL A 41 -2.05 -0.39 -13.47
CA VAL A 41 -3.28 -0.06 -12.72
C VAL A 41 -4.43 0.40 -13.62
N GLN A 42 -4.12 1.08 -14.73
CA GLN A 42 -5.10 1.50 -15.73
C GLN A 42 -5.82 0.34 -16.45
N LYS A 43 -5.29 -0.90 -16.36
CA LYS A 43 -5.91 -2.09 -16.97
C LYS A 43 -7.13 -2.58 -16.21
N LEU A 44 -7.30 -2.19 -14.95
CA LEU A 44 -8.46 -2.60 -14.15
C LEU A 44 -9.80 -2.12 -14.75
N ASP A 45 -9.80 -1.03 -15.54
CA ASP A 45 -10.99 -0.46 -16.23
C ASP A 45 -12.23 -0.25 -15.32
N VAL A 46 -12.00 0.02 -14.05
CA VAL A 46 -13.01 0.22 -12.99
C VAL A 46 -13.19 1.69 -12.60
N GLY A 47 -12.76 2.60 -13.49
CA GLY A 47 -12.84 4.05 -13.28
C GLY A 47 -11.94 4.54 -12.13
N ASP A 48 -12.39 5.60 -11.45
CA ASP A 48 -11.58 6.31 -10.44
C ASP A 48 -11.32 5.50 -9.16
N LEU A 49 -12.08 4.44 -8.92
CA LEU A 49 -12.02 3.64 -7.69
C LEU A 49 -10.64 3.02 -7.43
N TYR A 50 -9.91 2.69 -8.49
CA TYR A 50 -8.57 2.08 -8.42
C TYR A 50 -7.52 2.99 -9.07
N SER A 51 -7.81 4.29 -9.18
CA SER A 51 -6.85 5.26 -9.73
C SER A 51 -5.69 5.51 -8.76
N LEU A 52 -4.53 5.92 -9.29
CA LEU A 52 -3.37 6.29 -8.47
C LEU A 52 -3.68 7.42 -7.48
N SER A 53 -4.49 8.40 -7.88
CA SER A 53 -4.93 9.49 -7.02
C SER A 53 -5.83 9.00 -5.89
N ARG A 54 -6.76 8.08 -6.19
CA ARG A 54 -7.60 7.44 -5.17
C ARG A 54 -6.77 6.62 -4.21
N ALA A 55 -5.80 5.87 -4.70
CA ALA A 55 -4.91 5.06 -3.87
C ALA A 55 -4.13 5.91 -2.86
N LEU A 56 -3.53 7.02 -3.30
CA LEU A 56 -2.85 7.96 -2.41
C LEU A 56 -3.82 8.61 -1.40
N SER A 57 -5.01 9.02 -1.85
CA SER A 57 -6.02 9.61 -0.97
C SER A 57 -6.53 8.65 0.10
N ASN A 58 -6.78 7.38 -0.27
CA ASN A 58 -7.21 6.35 0.66
C ASN A 58 -6.09 6.06 1.66
N THR A 59 -4.85 5.93 1.19
CA THR A 59 -3.68 5.72 2.05
C THR A 59 -3.52 6.83 3.07
N GLU A 60 -3.61 8.10 2.67
CA GLU A 60 -3.53 9.22 3.61
C GLU A 60 -4.64 9.17 4.67
N SER A 61 -5.89 8.92 4.24
CA SER A 61 -7.04 8.85 5.15
C SER A 61 -6.94 7.68 6.13
N TRP A 62 -6.56 6.50 5.65
CA TRP A 62 -6.49 5.28 6.45
C TRP A 62 -5.32 5.31 7.41
N THR A 63 -4.14 5.72 6.94
CA THR A 63 -2.95 5.86 7.80
C THR A 63 -3.27 6.75 9.00
N LYS A 64 -3.96 7.88 8.77
CA LYS A 64 -4.37 8.81 9.82
C LYS A 64 -5.50 8.29 10.72
N MET A 65 -6.38 7.43 10.20
CA MET A 65 -7.48 6.87 10.99
C MET A 65 -6.99 5.82 11.99
N PHE A 66 -5.89 5.14 11.67
CA PHE A 66 -5.40 3.97 12.40
C PHE A 66 -3.96 4.17 12.92
N ASP A 67 -3.50 5.41 13.08
CA ASP A 67 -2.13 5.70 13.52
C ASP A 67 -1.92 5.54 15.03
N ASP A 68 -2.96 5.72 15.85
CA ASP A 68 -2.86 5.69 17.32
C ASP A 68 -2.04 4.49 17.85
N GLU A 69 -2.41 3.26 17.48
CA GLU A 69 -1.69 2.06 17.95
C GLU A 69 -0.26 1.96 17.41
N PHE A 70 -0.03 2.39 16.17
CA PHE A 70 1.32 2.44 15.60
C PHE A 70 2.18 3.45 16.36
N LEU A 71 1.65 4.65 16.63
CA LEU A 71 2.35 5.71 17.33
C LEU A 71 2.70 5.29 18.77
N GLU A 72 1.77 4.64 19.47
CA GLU A 72 2.02 4.06 20.79
C GLU A 72 3.17 3.04 20.76
N ARG A 73 3.16 2.11 19.80
CA ARG A 73 4.24 1.13 19.63
C ARG A 73 5.56 1.77 19.28
N ARG A 74 5.56 2.74 18.35
CA ARG A 74 6.76 3.46 17.93
C ARG A 74 7.40 4.19 19.11
N ASP A 75 6.60 4.94 19.87
CA ASP A 75 7.07 5.74 20.99
C ASP A 75 7.56 4.86 22.16
N ALA A 76 7.04 3.64 22.28
CA ALA A 76 7.52 2.61 23.20
C ALA A 76 8.71 1.77 22.66
N ASN A 77 9.16 2.01 21.42
CA ASN A 77 10.15 1.19 20.71
C ASN A 77 9.77 -0.31 20.63
N GLN A 78 8.50 -0.58 20.33
CA GLN A 78 7.86 -1.89 20.23
C GLN A 78 7.28 -2.15 18.83
N LEU A 79 7.99 -1.70 17.78
CA LEU A 79 7.58 -1.96 16.41
C LEU A 79 7.51 -3.47 16.13
N THR A 80 6.53 -3.85 15.32
CA THR A 80 6.20 -5.21 14.93
C THR A 80 6.52 -5.43 13.46
N LYS A 81 6.43 -6.69 13.02
CA LYS A 81 6.53 -7.03 11.60
C LYS A 81 5.41 -6.44 10.74
N ASN A 82 4.37 -5.80 11.29
CA ASN A 82 3.28 -5.20 10.52
C ASN A 82 3.42 -3.68 10.37
N ASP A 83 4.41 -3.08 11.05
CA ASP A 83 4.68 -1.64 11.05
C ASP A 83 5.49 -1.25 9.80
N LYS A 84 4.89 -1.49 8.64
CA LYS A 84 5.47 -1.33 7.29
C LYS A 84 4.80 -0.19 6.53
N LEU A 85 5.36 0.10 5.36
CA LEU A 85 4.86 1.08 4.40
C LEU A 85 3.91 0.39 3.40
N PHE A 86 2.66 0.86 3.33
CA PHE A 86 1.63 0.31 2.45
C PHE A 86 1.03 1.38 1.54
N LEU A 87 0.48 0.95 0.41
CA LEU A 87 -0.36 1.76 -0.45
C LEU A 87 -1.73 1.09 -0.53
N VAL A 88 -2.79 1.80 -0.19
CA VAL A 88 -4.17 1.33 -0.34
C VAL A 88 -4.53 1.41 -1.82
N ILE A 89 -4.54 0.28 -2.53
CA ILE A 89 -4.67 0.22 -4.00
C ILE A 89 -6.11 -0.03 -4.48
N GLY A 90 -7.04 -0.27 -3.57
CA GLY A 90 -8.45 -0.44 -3.88
C GLY A 90 -9.25 -0.92 -2.69
N GLU A 91 -10.58 -0.88 -2.82
CA GLU A 91 -11.54 -1.27 -1.81
C GLU A 91 -12.59 -2.19 -2.44
N TRP A 92 -13.13 -3.16 -1.67
CA TRP A 92 -14.31 -3.91 -2.06
C TRP A 92 -15.27 -4.15 -0.89
N GLY A 93 -16.56 -4.06 -1.17
CA GLY A 93 -17.56 -4.04 -0.09
C GLY A 93 -17.38 -2.83 0.84
N SER A 94 -17.84 -2.94 2.08
CA SER A 94 -17.80 -1.84 3.05
C SER A 94 -16.63 -1.92 4.04
N HIS A 95 -15.84 -3.00 4.01
CA HIS A 95 -14.84 -3.28 5.05
C HIS A 95 -13.50 -3.82 4.53
N HIS A 96 -13.34 -4.06 3.23
CA HIS A 96 -12.11 -4.63 2.70
C HIS A 96 -11.28 -3.60 1.92
N GLU A 97 -9.99 -3.53 2.27
CA GLU A 97 -9.00 -2.74 1.55
C GLU A 97 -7.87 -3.64 1.05
N PHE A 98 -7.46 -3.39 -0.19
CA PHE A 98 -6.28 -3.99 -0.78
C PHE A 98 -5.07 -3.11 -0.49
N LEU A 99 -4.10 -3.65 0.23
CA LEU A 99 -2.88 -2.96 0.64
C LEU A 99 -1.68 -3.56 -0.09
N LEU A 100 -1.04 -2.77 -0.95
CA LEU A 100 0.23 -3.11 -1.59
C LEU A 100 1.40 -2.73 -0.66
N CYS A 101 2.25 -3.68 -0.31
CA CYS A 101 3.43 -3.37 0.49
C CYS A 101 4.49 -2.65 -0.37
N CYS A 102 4.89 -1.46 0.08
CA CYS A 102 5.87 -0.60 -0.56
C CYS A 102 7.19 -0.51 0.24
N ASP A 103 7.37 -1.38 1.23
CA ASP A 103 8.56 -1.41 2.08
C ASP A 103 9.58 -2.44 1.59
N LYS A 104 10.69 -1.98 1.02
CA LYS A 104 11.77 -2.85 0.48
C LYS A 104 12.54 -3.62 1.55
N SER A 105 12.46 -3.19 2.82
CA SER A 105 13.10 -3.92 3.92
C SER A 105 12.28 -5.14 4.35
N SER A 106 11.01 -5.20 3.92
CA SER A 106 10.07 -6.28 4.22
C SER A 106 10.21 -7.46 3.25
N GLU A 107 10.04 -8.69 3.76
CA GLU A 107 9.83 -9.88 2.93
C GLU A 107 8.54 -9.85 2.12
N ASP A 108 7.63 -8.93 2.47
CA ASP A 108 6.35 -8.72 1.82
C ASP A 108 6.38 -7.65 0.73
N PHE A 109 7.55 -7.11 0.40
CA PHE A 109 7.67 -6.10 -0.66
C PHE A 109 6.95 -6.54 -1.95
N ALA A 110 6.12 -5.65 -2.49
CA ALA A 110 5.28 -5.85 -3.67
C ALA A 110 4.10 -6.82 -3.54
N LYS A 111 3.93 -7.48 -2.39
CA LYS A 111 2.75 -8.28 -2.11
C LYS A 111 1.53 -7.42 -1.83
N ILE A 112 0.36 -7.99 -2.05
CA ILE A 112 -0.93 -7.34 -1.82
C ILE A 112 -1.68 -8.14 -0.76
N PHE A 113 -2.33 -7.42 0.13
CA PHE A 113 -3.11 -7.99 1.22
C PHE A 113 -4.54 -7.48 1.18
N ASP A 114 -5.52 -8.37 1.35
CA ASP A 114 -6.89 -8.01 1.66
C ASP A 114 -7.06 -7.94 3.18
N PHE A 115 -7.26 -6.73 3.69
CA PHE A 115 -7.53 -6.50 5.11
C PHE A 115 -9.00 -6.17 5.34
N ASN A 116 -9.62 -6.93 6.25
CA ASN A 116 -11.00 -6.73 6.67
C ASN A 116 -11.09 -5.96 7.98
N ASP A 117 -11.67 -4.77 7.91
CA ASP A 117 -12.10 -3.90 9.02
C ASP A 117 -10.96 -3.34 9.90
N ALA A 118 -9.72 -3.37 9.42
CA ALA A 118 -8.60 -2.71 10.09
C ALA A 118 -7.34 -2.56 9.22
N HIS A 119 -6.54 -1.56 9.55
CA HIS A 119 -5.20 -1.38 8.98
C HIS A 119 -4.20 -2.38 9.59
N PRO A 120 -3.12 -2.79 8.88
CA PRO A 120 -2.04 -3.63 9.42
C PRO A 120 -1.42 -3.12 10.73
N TRP A 121 -1.54 -1.82 10.98
CA TRP A 121 -1.09 -1.17 12.21
C TRP A 121 -1.99 -1.45 13.42
N CYS A 122 -3.15 -2.07 13.25
CA CYS A 122 -4.09 -2.42 14.29
C CYS A 122 -4.11 -3.94 14.49
N GLY A 123 -3.03 -4.48 15.06
CA GLY A 123 -3.00 -5.73 15.82
C GLY A 123 -3.34 -7.07 15.14
N HIS A 124 -4.52 -7.27 14.52
CA HIS A 124 -5.09 -8.62 14.43
C HIS A 124 -6.12 -8.87 13.31
N HIS A 125 -5.72 -9.24 12.08
CA HIS A 125 -6.71 -9.60 11.05
C HIS A 125 -6.28 -10.78 10.17
N ASN A 126 -7.29 -11.44 9.60
CA ASN A 126 -7.10 -12.46 8.56
C ASN A 126 -6.76 -11.75 7.26
N GLU A 127 -5.67 -12.17 6.63
CA GLU A 127 -5.20 -11.63 5.35
C GLU A 127 -5.34 -12.67 4.25
N VAL A 128 -5.86 -12.25 3.08
CA VAL A 128 -5.63 -12.96 1.83
C VAL A 128 -4.46 -12.26 1.14
N GLU A 129 -3.46 -13.04 0.74
CA GLU A 129 -2.20 -12.55 0.21
C GLU A 129 -2.07 -12.92 -1.27
N TRP A 130 -1.75 -11.93 -2.10
CA TRP A 130 -1.24 -12.13 -3.46
C TRP A 130 0.24 -11.79 -3.49
N ALA A 131 1.04 -12.61 -4.18
CA ALA A 131 2.49 -12.46 -4.24
C ALA A 131 2.92 -11.18 -4.97
N ASP A 132 2.15 -10.74 -5.98
CA ASP A 132 2.33 -9.46 -6.63
C ASP A 132 1.06 -8.96 -7.34
N PHE A 133 1.15 -7.79 -7.99
CA PHE A 133 0.04 -7.19 -8.73
C PHE A 133 -0.41 -8.01 -9.96
N ARG A 134 0.42 -8.89 -10.51
CA ARG A 134 0.01 -9.77 -11.62
C ARG A 134 -0.95 -10.84 -11.11
N GLU A 135 -0.60 -11.46 -9.99
CA GLU A 135 -1.45 -12.46 -9.36
C GLU A 135 -2.79 -11.85 -8.95
N PHE A 136 -2.76 -10.66 -8.32
CA PHE A 136 -3.97 -9.91 -7.98
C PHE A 136 -4.88 -9.65 -9.20
N LEU A 137 -4.33 -9.13 -10.31
CA LEU A 137 -5.09 -8.90 -11.53
C LEU A 137 -5.69 -10.18 -12.12
N LYS A 138 -4.92 -11.27 -12.08
CA LYS A 138 -5.35 -12.56 -12.63
C LYS A 138 -6.44 -13.21 -11.80
N GLU A 139 -6.30 -13.19 -10.48
CA GLU A 139 -7.21 -13.90 -9.58
C GLU A 139 -8.51 -13.12 -9.36
N ASP A 140 -8.43 -11.81 -9.12
CA ASP A 140 -9.62 -11.02 -8.77
C ASP A 140 -10.29 -10.38 -9.98
N PHE A 141 -9.51 -9.95 -10.98
CA PHE A 141 -10.04 -9.23 -12.14
C PHE A 141 -10.05 -10.05 -13.42
N LYS A 142 -9.49 -11.28 -13.40
CA LYS A 142 -9.34 -12.16 -14.57
C LYS A 142 -8.58 -11.50 -15.73
N ILE A 143 -7.64 -10.61 -15.40
CA ILE A 143 -6.74 -9.92 -16.34
C ILE A 143 -5.37 -10.58 -16.29
N ASP A 144 -4.88 -11.09 -17.42
CA ASP A 144 -3.53 -11.66 -17.51
C ASP A 144 -2.53 -10.62 -18.01
N LEU A 145 -1.42 -10.49 -17.28
CA LEU A 145 -0.28 -9.65 -17.64
C LEU A 145 0.83 -10.55 -18.19
N GLU A 146 0.71 -10.96 -19.46
CA GLU A 146 1.71 -11.78 -20.17
C GLU A 146 3.16 -11.32 -19.95
#